data_AF-A0AA38SUC6-F1
#
_entry.id   AF-A0AA38SUC6-F1
#
_cell.length_a   1.000
_cell.length_b   1.000
_cell.length_c   1.000
_cell.angle_alpha   90.00
_cell.angle_beta   90.00
_cell.angle_gamma   90.00
#
_symmetry.space_group_name_H-M   'P 1'
#
loop_
_entity.id
_entity.type
_entity.pdbx_description
1 polymer ?
#
loop_
_entity_poly.entity_id
_entity_poly.type
_entity_poly.pdbx_seq_one_letter_code
_entity_poly.pdbx_strand_id
1 'polypeptide(L)'
;MASSAAAAAAASPPQRILSQDELKKIAAYKAVEFVESGMVLGLGTGSTAKHAIDRIGELLRQGKLANIVGIPTSTQTHQQASSLGIPLSDLDAHPVLDLAIDGADEVDPDMNLVKGRGGSLLREKMIEGCCKKFVVIVDESKLVDYVGGSGLAMPVEIVPFCWRFTAQKLQTMFEDSGCVAKLRVSAEDGEAYVTDNGNFIIDLYFKKDIGDLKAAGDAMLRLAGVVEHGMFIDMATTLIVAGEMGVRMGMKAKKSMMKKAKKGSSQLTASVRKDEAADFLPLEGGPARKLAIIENSENKGSVVYIGRIPHGFYDNEMEAFFKQFGEIKRIRIARNRKTGKSKHFGFLEFASPEVAKIVAETMHNYLLFEHLLQVQLIPSERVHPKLWKGVNRFYKPLDWVQIERKRQNKERTFEEHRKLVDGILKRDQKRRKKIEVAGIDYECPQIVGSNEPAPKKIRFED
;
A
#
# COMPACT_ATOMS: atom_id res chain seq x y z
N MET A 1 40.28 -49.13 -48.56
CA MET A 1 39.38 -47.97 -48.74
C MET A 1 38.22 -48.14 -47.76
N ALA A 2 38.20 -47.28 -46.73
CA ALA A 2 37.11 -46.93 -45.82
C ALA A 2 36.21 -48.03 -45.22
N SER A 3 36.54 -48.42 -43.98
CA SER A 3 35.56 -48.90 -42.99
C SER A 3 34.82 -47.68 -42.43
N SER A 4 33.51 -47.57 -42.67
CA SER A 4 32.67 -46.52 -42.08
C SER A 4 32.06 -47.04 -40.77
N ALA A 5 32.65 -46.64 -39.65
CA ALA A 5 32.01 -46.76 -38.34
C ALA A 5 30.86 -45.75 -38.26
N ALA A 6 29.62 -46.23 -38.33
CA ALA A 6 28.44 -45.43 -38.01
C ALA A 6 28.42 -45.19 -36.50
N ALA A 7 28.68 -43.96 -36.09
CA ALA A 7 28.50 -43.52 -34.72
C ALA A 7 27.00 -43.57 -34.36
N ALA A 8 26.63 -44.49 -33.48
CA ALA A 8 25.30 -44.49 -32.87
C ALA A 8 25.15 -43.21 -32.05
N ALA A 9 24.26 -42.33 -32.48
CA ALA A 9 23.87 -41.15 -31.71
C ALA A 9 23.27 -41.62 -30.37
N ALA A 10 23.95 -41.31 -29.28
CA ALA A 10 23.45 -41.54 -27.94
C ALA A 10 22.14 -40.75 -27.78
N ALA A 11 21.03 -41.47 -27.62
CA ALA A 11 19.75 -40.86 -27.30
C ALA A 11 19.89 -40.07 -26.00
N SER A 12 19.57 -38.78 -26.04
CA SER A 12 19.47 -37.91 -24.88
C SER A 12 18.61 -38.61 -23.81
N PRO A 13 19.01 -38.60 -22.52
CA PRO A 13 18.21 -39.21 -21.47
C PRO A 13 16.79 -38.60 -21.50
N PRO A 14 15.74 -39.40 -21.29
CA PRO A 14 14.38 -38.90 -21.32
C PRO A 14 14.26 -37.75 -20.32
N GLN A 15 13.86 -36.57 -20.79
CA GLN A 15 13.57 -35.42 -19.93
C GLN A 15 12.50 -35.85 -18.93
N ARG A 16 12.86 -35.89 -17.65
CA ARG A 16 11.92 -36.18 -16.56
C ARG A 16 10.93 -35.02 -16.49
N ILE A 17 9.71 -35.25 -16.96
CA ILE A 17 8.60 -34.29 -16.83
C ILE A 17 8.24 -34.25 -15.35
N LEU A 18 8.47 -33.10 -14.71
CA LEU A 18 8.11 -32.88 -13.32
C LEU A 18 6.60 -32.64 -13.22
N SER A 19 5.95 -33.30 -12.27
CA SER A 19 4.56 -33.02 -11.95
C SER A 19 4.40 -31.64 -11.32
N GLN A 20 3.20 -31.06 -11.40
CA GLN A 20 2.92 -29.75 -10.77
C GLN A 20 3.17 -29.78 -9.25
N ASP A 21 2.88 -30.89 -8.59
CA ASP A 21 3.14 -31.02 -7.15
C ASP A 21 4.65 -31.07 -6.83
N GLU A 22 5.46 -31.75 -7.67
CA GLU A 22 6.91 -31.71 -7.55
C GLU A 22 7.46 -30.27 -7.73
N LEU A 23 6.94 -29.51 -8.71
CA LEU A 23 7.33 -28.12 -8.91
C LEU A 23 6.99 -27.25 -7.69
N LYS A 24 5.77 -27.39 -7.15
CA LYS A 24 5.34 -26.71 -5.91
C LYS A 24 6.28 -27.01 -4.75
N LYS A 25 6.62 -28.29 -4.58
CA LYS A 25 7.54 -28.74 -3.53
C LYS A 25 8.95 -28.16 -3.70
N ILE A 26 9.46 -28.12 -4.92
CA ILE A 26 10.77 -27.52 -5.23
C ILE A 26 10.78 -26.01 -4.88
N ALA A 27 9.75 -25.27 -5.30
CA ALA A 27 9.63 -23.84 -4.97
C ALA A 27 9.54 -23.61 -3.46
N ALA A 28 8.71 -24.40 -2.78
CA ALA A 28 8.55 -24.35 -1.33
C ALA A 28 9.87 -24.61 -0.58
N TYR A 29 10.62 -25.64 -0.98
CA TYR A 29 11.89 -25.98 -0.34
C TYR A 29 12.92 -24.87 -0.53
N LYS A 30 12.93 -24.24 -1.71
CA LYS A 30 13.79 -23.09 -1.98
C LYS A 30 13.43 -21.88 -1.12
N ALA A 31 12.14 -21.63 -0.86
CA ALA A 31 11.71 -20.56 0.03
C ALA A 31 12.14 -20.78 1.49
N VAL A 32 12.11 -22.04 1.95
CA VAL A 32 12.49 -22.38 3.33
C VAL A 32 13.99 -22.16 3.59
N GLU A 33 14.83 -22.07 2.55
CA GLU A 33 16.24 -21.66 2.71
C GLU A 33 16.40 -20.22 3.25
N PHE A 34 15.37 -19.38 3.16
CA PHE A 34 15.37 -18.03 3.75
C PHE A 34 14.94 -18.01 5.22
N VAL A 35 14.55 -19.14 5.80
CA VAL A 35 14.14 -19.26 7.19
C VAL A 35 15.38 -19.47 8.06
N GLU A 36 15.55 -18.60 9.06
CA GLU A 36 16.61 -18.71 10.06
C GLU A 36 16.03 -18.93 11.44
N SER A 37 16.79 -19.56 12.33
CA SER A 37 16.38 -19.78 13.71
C SER A 37 16.09 -18.47 14.44
N GLY A 38 15.05 -18.44 15.27
CA GLY A 38 14.62 -17.24 16.00
C GLY A 38 13.63 -16.34 15.24
N MET A 39 13.29 -16.66 13.98
CA MET A 39 12.36 -15.86 13.20
C MET A 39 10.89 -16.06 13.59
N VAL A 40 10.11 -14.99 13.48
CA VAL A 40 8.64 -15.04 13.45
C VAL A 40 8.18 -15.11 12.00
N LEU A 41 7.45 -16.18 11.65
CA LEU A 41 7.10 -16.55 10.29
C LEU A 41 5.60 -16.41 10.02
N GLY A 42 5.24 -15.74 8.92
CA GLY A 42 3.90 -15.82 8.34
C GLY A 42 3.77 -17.13 7.56
N LEU A 43 2.86 -18.00 7.98
CA LEU A 43 2.61 -19.29 7.35
C LEU A 43 1.44 -19.15 6.38
N GLY A 44 1.73 -19.21 5.09
CA GLY A 44 0.77 -19.07 4.00
C GLY A 44 -0.29 -20.18 3.92
N THR A 45 -1.18 -20.08 2.95
CA THR A 45 -2.30 -21.02 2.75
C THR A 45 -2.27 -21.66 1.36
N GLY A 46 -2.72 -22.91 1.28
CA GLY A 46 -2.90 -23.65 0.03
C GLY A 46 -1.81 -24.68 -0.29
N SER A 47 -1.99 -25.39 -1.40
CA SER A 47 -1.17 -26.58 -1.74
C SER A 47 0.34 -26.34 -1.83
N THR A 48 0.78 -25.18 -2.31
CA THR A 48 2.20 -24.84 -2.40
C THR A 48 2.78 -24.47 -1.03
N ALA A 49 2.06 -23.65 -0.25
CA ALA A 49 2.46 -23.26 1.10
C ALA A 49 2.52 -24.47 2.06
N LYS A 50 1.62 -25.45 1.86
CA LYS A 50 1.60 -26.72 2.60
C LYS A 50 2.98 -27.40 2.61
N HIS A 51 3.63 -27.50 1.44
CA HIS A 51 4.97 -28.11 1.33
C HIS A 51 6.05 -27.32 2.08
N ALA A 52 5.92 -25.99 2.17
CA ALA A 52 6.86 -25.15 2.92
C ALA A 52 6.69 -25.37 4.43
N ILE A 53 5.44 -25.45 4.91
CA ILE A 53 5.11 -25.72 6.32
C ILE A 53 5.61 -27.11 6.73
N ASP A 54 5.36 -28.13 5.90
CA ASP A 54 5.86 -29.50 6.13
C ASP A 54 7.39 -29.52 6.26
N ARG A 55 8.08 -28.78 5.37
CA ARG A 55 9.53 -28.67 5.40
C ARG A 55 10.06 -27.93 6.63
N ILE A 56 9.39 -26.87 7.09
CA ILE A 56 9.74 -26.17 8.33
C ILE A 56 9.59 -27.11 9.53
N GLY A 57 8.48 -27.84 9.62
CA GLY A 57 8.25 -28.83 10.67
C GLY A 57 9.29 -29.96 10.68
N GLU A 58 9.71 -30.43 9.51
CA GLU A 58 10.80 -31.40 9.37
C GLU A 58 12.13 -30.85 9.92
N LEU A 59 12.49 -29.62 9.55
CA LEU A 59 13.75 -28.99 9.97
C LEU A 59 13.78 -28.67 11.48
N LEU A 60 12.64 -28.30 12.07
CA LEU A 60 12.51 -28.15 13.52
C LEU A 60 12.73 -29.47 14.24
N ARG A 61 12.12 -30.56 13.76
CA ARG A 61 12.29 -31.90 14.32
C ARG A 61 13.71 -32.43 14.21
N GLN A 62 14.41 -32.08 13.12
CA GLN A 62 15.82 -32.40 12.92
C GLN A 62 16.78 -31.51 13.73
N GLY A 63 16.28 -30.49 14.44
CA GLY A 63 17.10 -29.52 15.19
C GLY A 63 17.93 -28.58 14.31
N LYS A 64 17.62 -28.49 13.01
CA LYS A 64 18.30 -27.56 12.07
C LYS A 64 17.75 -26.14 12.16
N LEU A 65 16.49 -26.02 12.58
CA LEU A 65 15.86 -24.76 12.96
C LEU A 65 15.49 -24.83 14.45
N ALA A 66 15.58 -23.69 15.12
CA ALA A 66 15.17 -23.53 16.51
C ALA A 66 14.48 -22.18 16.72
N ASN A 67 13.68 -22.06 17.78
CA ASN A 67 13.03 -20.81 18.20
C ASN A 67 12.18 -20.14 17.11
N ILE A 68 11.50 -20.94 16.29
CA ILE A 68 10.57 -20.43 15.28
C ILE A 68 9.19 -20.26 15.91
N VAL A 69 8.52 -19.15 15.57
CA VAL A 69 7.10 -18.94 15.86
C VAL A 69 6.35 -18.73 14.55
N GLY A 70 5.31 -19.52 14.31
CA GLY A 70 4.46 -19.44 13.12
C GLY A 70 3.17 -18.66 13.39
N ILE A 71 2.80 -17.79 12.45
CA ILE A 71 1.53 -17.06 12.45
C ILE A 71 0.73 -17.51 11.22
N PRO A 72 -0.32 -18.32 11.40
CA PRO A 72 -1.04 -18.95 10.30
C PRO A 72 -2.00 -17.98 9.60
N THR A 73 -2.04 -18.02 8.26
CA THR A 73 -2.98 -17.20 7.45
C THR A 73 -4.37 -17.81 7.30
N SER A 74 -4.60 -19.03 7.77
CA SER A 74 -5.92 -19.68 7.76
C SER A 74 -6.09 -20.69 8.89
N THR A 75 -7.33 -21.08 9.15
CA THR A 75 -7.65 -22.18 10.06
C THR A 75 -7.01 -23.49 9.60
N GLN A 76 -6.98 -23.74 8.29
CA GLN A 76 -6.32 -24.93 7.71
C GLN A 76 -4.82 -24.94 8.00
N THR A 77 -4.14 -23.81 7.76
CA THR A 77 -2.71 -23.67 8.03
C THR A 77 -2.40 -23.81 9.52
N HIS A 78 -3.25 -23.26 10.39
CA HIS A 78 -3.12 -23.42 11.84
C HIS A 78 -3.12 -24.90 12.25
N GLN A 79 -4.09 -25.68 11.75
CA GLN A 79 -4.19 -27.10 12.05
C GLN A 79 -2.98 -27.89 11.53
N GLN A 80 -2.54 -27.61 10.31
CA GLN A 80 -1.36 -28.26 9.74
C GLN A 80 -0.11 -27.99 10.58
N ALA A 81 0.18 -26.72 10.86
CA ALA A 81 1.38 -26.32 11.58
C ALA A 81 1.39 -26.86 13.04
N SER A 82 0.22 -26.86 13.69
CA SER A 82 0.03 -27.47 15.00
C SER A 82 0.33 -28.98 14.99
N SER A 83 -0.17 -29.71 13.98
CA SER A 83 0.09 -31.15 13.84
C SER A 83 1.57 -31.51 13.62
N LEU A 84 2.36 -30.55 13.13
CA LEU A 84 3.80 -30.70 12.91
C LEU A 84 4.64 -30.26 14.11
N GLY A 85 4.02 -29.76 15.18
CA GLY A 85 4.71 -29.25 16.37
C GLY A 85 5.40 -27.90 16.18
N ILE A 86 4.97 -27.10 15.21
CA ILE A 86 5.48 -25.73 15.03
C ILE A 86 4.84 -24.84 16.11
N PRO A 87 5.62 -24.10 16.93
CA PRO A 87 5.05 -23.16 17.88
C PRO A 87 4.24 -22.07 17.16
N LEU A 88 3.01 -21.84 17.60
CA LEU A 88 2.09 -20.88 16.97
C LEU A 88 1.82 -19.67 17.85
N SER A 89 1.56 -18.54 17.21
CA SER A 89 1.10 -17.31 17.84
C SER A 89 0.22 -16.50 16.88
N ASP A 90 -0.07 -15.25 17.20
CA ASP A 90 -0.94 -14.34 16.46
C ASP A 90 -0.30 -12.97 16.22
N LEU A 91 -0.99 -12.15 15.43
CA LEU A 91 -0.54 -10.80 15.08
C LEU A 91 -0.55 -9.82 16.26
N ASP A 92 -1.37 -10.08 17.28
CA ASP A 92 -1.48 -9.20 18.45
C ASP A 92 -0.25 -9.34 19.35
N ALA A 93 0.24 -10.57 19.53
CA ALA A 93 1.50 -10.85 20.22
C ALA A 93 2.73 -10.45 19.38
N HIS A 94 2.65 -10.58 18.06
CA HIS A 94 3.76 -10.33 17.14
C HIS A 94 3.34 -9.43 15.96
N PRO A 95 3.30 -8.09 16.15
CA PRO A 95 2.81 -7.16 15.13
C PRO A 95 3.77 -6.95 13.95
N VAL A 96 5.00 -7.46 14.03
CA VAL A 96 6.00 -7.39 12.95
C VAL A 96 6.65 -8.75 12.79
N LEU A 97 6.57 -9.31 11.59
CA LEU A 97 7.10 -10.62 11.25
C LEU A 97 8.38 -10.48 10.43
N ASP A 98 9.26 -11.48 10.50
CA ASP A 98 10.52 -11.47 9.74
C ASP A 98 10.31 -11.88 8.29
N LEU A 99 9.54 -12.94 8.08
CA LEU A 99 9.35 -13.57 6.78
C LEU A 99 7.93 -14.13 6.66
N ALA A 100 7.24 -13.88 5.55
CA ALA A 100 6.10 -14.70 5.12
C ALA A 100 6.48 -15.53 3.90
N ILE A 101 6.01 -16.77 3.88
CA ILE A 101 6.06 -17.65 2.71
C ILE A 101 4.63 -17.99 2.33
N ASP A 102 4.20 -17.60 1.14
CA ASP A 102 2.87 -17.96 0.64
C ASP A 102 2.84 -18.14 -0.88
N GLY A 103 1.82 -18.83 -1.37
CA GLY A 103 1.50 -18.95 -2.78
C GLY A 103 0.75 -17.76 -3.34
N ALA A 104 0.62 -17.76 -4.66
CA ALA A 104 -0.25 -16.86 -5.41
C ALA A 104 -1.05 -17.61 -6.47
N ASP A 105 -2.21 -17.06 -6.80
CA ASP A 105 -3.09 -17.55 -7.84
C ASP A 105 -2.70 -17.03 -9.22
N GLU A 106 -2.16 -15.81 -9.27
CA GLU A 106 -1.57 -15.16 -10.45
C GLU A 106 -0.40 -14.27 -10.02
N VAL A 107 0.58 -14.11 -10.91
CA VAL A 107 1.72 -13.21 -10.73
C VAL A 107 2.00 -12.50 -12.05
N ASP A 108 1.94 -11.17 -12.03
CA ASP A 108 2.27 -10.34 -13.19
C ASP A 108 3.79 -10.01 -13.26
N PRO A 109 4.28 -9.41 -14.36
CA PRO A 109 5.70 -9.05 -14.50
C PRO A 109 6.20 -8.05 -13.45
N ASP A 110 5.30 -7.24 -12.91
CA ASP A 110 5.57 -6.30 -11.84
C ASP A 110 5.44 -6.96 -10.45
N MET A 111 5.34 -8.29 -10.33
CA MET A 111 5.14 -9.01 -9.06
C MET A 111 3.94 -8.50 -8.23
N ASN A 112 2.89 -8.03 -8.88
CA ASN A 112 1.56 -7.92 -8.28
C ASN A 112 0.89 -9.29 -8.37
N LEU A 113 0.10 -9.61 -7.35
CA LEU A 113 -0.46 -10.94 -7.20
C LEU A 113 -1.99 -10.90 -7.19
N VAL A 114 -2.59 -11.97 -7.68
CA VAL A 114 -3.93 -12.39 -7.25
C VAL A 114 -3.76 -13.48 -6.21
N LYS A 115 -4.47 -13.37 -5.10
CA LYS A 115 -4.53 -14.35 -4.01
C LYS A 115 -5.96 -14.47 -3.50
N GLY A 116 -6.23 -15.52 -2.72
CA GLY A 116 -7.53 -15.72 -2.08
C GLY A 116 -8.46 -16.72 -2.74
N ARG A 117 -8.05 -17.46 -3.78
CA ARG A 117 -8.89 -18.56 -4.31
C ARG A 117 -9.15 -19.65 -3.27
N GLY A 118 -8.27 -19.79 -2.28
CA GLY A 118 -8.48 -20.64 -1.09
C GLY A 118 -9.38 -20.03 0.01
N GLY A 119 -9.79 -18.76 -0.13
CA GLY A 119 -10.77 -18.13 0.77
C GLY A 119 -10.19 -17.44 2.02
N SER A 120 -8.87 -17.31 2.13
CA SER A 120 -8.18 -16.73 3.31
C SER A 120 -7.55 -15.36 3.05
N LEU A 121 -8.03 -14.64 2.02
CA LEU A 121 -7.37 -13.44 1.48
C LEU A 121 -7.14 -12.32 2.51
N LEU A 122 -8.09 -12.09 3.41
CA LEU A 122 -7.97 -11.03 4.41
C LEU A 122 -6.82 -11.32 5.38
N ARG A 123 -6.79 -12.53 5.94
CA ARG A 123 -5.75 -12.95 6.90
C ARG A 123 -4.38 -13.03 6.24
N GLU A 124 -4.31 -13.56 5.02
CA GLU A 124 -3.11 -13.52 4.17
C GLU A 124 -2.58 -12.09 4.06
N LYS A 125 -3.43 -11.13 3.65
CA LYS A 125 -3.01 -9.73 3.46
C LYS A 125 -2.54 -9.05 4.74
N MET A 126 -3.25 -9.30 5.85
CA MET A 126 -2.87 -8.76 7.16
C MET A 126 -1.48 -9.25 7.60
N ILE A 127 -1.25 -10.57 7.53
CA ILE A 127 0.02 -11.18 7.96
C ILE A 127 1.16 -10.79 7.03
N GLU A 128 0.97 -10.89 5.72
CA GLU A 128 1.99 -10.58 4.73
C GLU A 128 2.35 -9.09 4.71
N GLY A 129 1.36 -8.21 4.94
CA GLY A 129 1.56 -6.76 5.04
C GLY A 129 2.43 -6.34 6.23
N CYS A 130 2.48 -7.15 7.28
CA CYS A 130 3.29 -6.94 8.47
C CYS A 130 4.70 -7.56 8.39
N CYS A 131 5.05 -8.24 7.28
CA CYS A 131 6.31 -8.94 7.13
C CYS A 131 7.45 -8.04 6.61
N LYS A 132 8.66 -8.21 7.16
CA LYS A 132 9.86 -7.55 6.62
C LYS A 132 10.22 -8.08 5.23
N LYS A 133 9.99 -9.37 4.99
CA LYS A 133 10.20 -10.03 3.70
C LYS A 133 8.99 -10.91 3.39
N PHE A 134 8.42 -10.73 2.21
CA PHE A 134 7.37 -11.59 1.70
C PHE A 134 7.89 -12.36 0.48
N VAL A 135 8.00 -13.68 0.63
CA VAL A 135 8.47 -14.63 -0.38
C VAL A 135 7.26 -15.33 -0.98
N VAL A 136 7.04 -15.09 -2.26
CA VAL A 136 5.97 -15.71 -3.04
C VAL A 136 6.53 -16.95 -3.73
N ILE A 137 5.84 -18.08 -3.59
CA ILE A 137 6.20 -19.36 -4.23
C ILE A 137 5.12 -19.80 -5.22
N VAL A 138 5.50 -19.99 -6.48
CA VAL A 138 4.58 -20.41 -7.54
C VAL A 138 5.24 -21.39 -8.51
N ASP A 139 4.41 -22.18 -9.18
CA ASP A 139 4.79 -22.85 -10.42
C ASP A 139 4.58 -21.92 -11.63
N GLU A 140 5.23 -22.20 -12.74
CA GLU A 140 5.20 -21.32 -13.93
C GLU A 140 3.81 -21.11 -14.53
N SER A 141 2.84 -21.99 -14.26
CA SER A 141 1.45 -21.81 -14.72
C SER A 141 0.73 -20.60 -14.11
N LYS A 142 1.30 -20.02 -13.04
CA LYS A 142 0.74 -18.85 -12.34
C LYS A 142 1.21 -17.52 -12.92
N LEU A 143 2.17 -17.53 -13.85
CA LEU A 143 2.64 -16.32 -14.49
C LEU A 143 1.62 -15.84 -15.52
N VAL A 144 1.26 -14.57 -15.45
CA VAL A 144 0.31 -13.90 -16.35
C VAL A 144 0.92 -12.62 -16.88
N ASP A 145 0.46 -12.15 -18.05
CA ASP A 145 0.93 -10.88 -18.62
C ASP A 145 0.43 -9.67 -17.81
N TYR A 146 -0.77 -9.78 -17.23
CA TYR A 146 -1.42 -8.77 -16.38
C TYR A 146 -2.37 -9.44 -15.39
N VAL A 147 -2.62 -8.79 -14.26
CA VAL A 147 -3.55 -9.26 -13.21
C VAL A 147 -4.97 -9.41 -13.76
N GLY A 148 -5.59 -10.58 -13.55
CA GLY A 148 -6.87 -10.97 -14.13
C GLY A 148 -6.76 -11.68 -15.49
N GLY A 149 -5.54 -11.78 -16.05
CA GLY A 149 -5.30 -12.35 -17.38
C GLY A 149 -5.46 -13.87 -17.49
N SER A 150 -5.55 -14.60 -16.38
CA SER A 150 -5.73 -16.06 -16.43
C SER A 150 -7.15 -16.49 -16.84
N GLY A 151 -8.12 -15.56 -16.82
CA GLY A 151 -9.55 -15.85 -16.99
C GLY A 151 -10.19 -16.57 -15.80
N LEU A 152 -9.45 -16.80 -14.72
CA LEU A 152 -9.93 -17.39 -13.48
C LEU A 152 -10.33 -16.29 -12.47
N ALA A 153 -10.84 -16.71 -11.31
CA ALA A 153 -11.42 -15.80 -10.33
C ALA A 153 -10.41 -14.86 -9.67
N MET A 154 -10.78 -13.59 -9.53
CA MET A 154 -10.20 -12.61 -8.61
C MET A 154 -11.20 -12.38 -7.46
N PRO A 155 -10.91 -12.86 -6.24
CA PRO A 155 -11.87 -12.84 -5.14
C PRO A 155 -11.99 -11.47 -4.48
N VAL A 156 -13.20 -11.12 -4.05
CA VAL A 156 -13.49 -9.97 -3.21
C VAL A 156 -14.29 -10.45 -2.00
N GLU A 157 -13.74 -10.29 -0.80
CA GLU A 157 -14.42 -10.61 0.45
C GLU A 157 -15.40 -9.49 0.80
N ILE A 158 -16.65 -9.85 1.04
CA ILE A 158 -17.75 -8.92 1.31
C ILE A 158 -18.60 -9.39 2.48
N VAL A 159 -19.23 -8.44 3.17
CA VAL A 159 -20.19 -8.77 4.23
C VAL A 159 -21.41 -9.50 3.65
N PRO A 160 -22.05 -10.43 4.38
CA PRO A 160 -23.22 -11.16 3.89
C PRO A 160 -24.45 -10.27 3.61
N PHE A 161 -24.59 -9.18 4.37
CA PHE A 161 -25.72 -8.26 4.27
C PHE A 161 -25.82 -7.65 2.86
N CYS A 162 -26.97 -7.85 2.21
CA CYS A 162 -27.24 -7.34 0.86
C CYS A 162 -26.17 -7.68 -0.19
N TRP A 163 -25.50 -8.84 -0.07
CA TRP A 163 -24.38 -9.21 -0.94
C TRP A 163 -24.67 -9.11 -2.44
N ARG A 164 -25.92 -9.38 -2.87
CA ARG A 164 -26.35 -9.26 -4.28
C ARG A 164 -26.18 -7.85 -4.84
N PHE A 165 -26.48 -6.83 -4.01
CA PHE A 165 -26.29 -5.44 -4.38
C PHE A 165 -24.80 -5.11 -4.54
N THR A 166 -23.96 -5.56 -3.59
CA THR A 166 -22.51 -5.38 -3.65
C THR A 166 -21.91 -6.08 -4.88
N ALA A 167 -22.33 -7.31 -5.18
CA ALA A 167 -21.90 -8.04 -6.37
C ALA A 167 -22.25 -7.32 -7.68
N GLN A 168 -23.47 -6.78 -7.79
CA GLN A 168 -23.87 -5.99 -8.95
C GLN A 168 -23.02 -4.73 -9.10
N LYS A 169 -22.74 -4.02 -8.00
CA LYS A 169 -21.88 -2.83 -8.01
C LYS A 169 -20.45 -3.14 -8.42
N LEU A 170 -19.88 -4.24 -7.92
CA LEU A 170 -18.55 -4.71 -8.32
C LEU A 170 -18.53 -5.05 -9.82
N GLN A 171 -19.56 -5.72 -10.34
CA GLN A 171 -19.64 -6.01 -11.77
C GLN A 171 -19.69 -4.75 -12.62
N THR A 172 -20.55 -3.78 -12.27
CA THR A 172 -20.66 -2.51 -13.00
C THR A 172 -19.37 -1.69 -12.92
N MET A 173 -18.63 -1.75 -11.81
CA MET A 173 -17.35 -1.04 -11.66
C MET A 173 -16.32 -1.44 -12.72
N PHE A 174 -16.37 -2.68 -13.21
CA PHE A 174 -15.42 -3.25 -14.16
C PHE A 174 -16.08 -3.70 -15.47
N GLU A 175 -17.18 -3.05 -15.85
CA GLU A 175 -17.94 -3.39 -17.06
C GLU A 175 -17.09 -3.27 -18.34
N ASP A 176 -16.24 -2.25 -18.42
CA ASP A 176 -15.33 -2.00 -19.54
C ASP A 176 -14.31 -3.14 -19.74
N SER A 177 -13.92 -3.80 -18.64
CA SER A 177 -13.03 -4.97 -18.62
C SER A 177 -13.77 -6.29 -18.91
N GLY A 178 -15.08 -6.22 -19.17
CA GLY A 178 -15.94 -7.37 -19.43
C GLY A 178 -16.13 -8.26 -18.19
N CYS A 179 -16.11 -7.65 -17.01
CA CYS A 179 -16.17 -8.36 -15.74
C CYS A 179 -17.49 -9.11 -15.53
N VAL A 180 -17.41 -10.32 -15.01
CA VAL A 180 -18.56 -11.08 -14.50
C VAL A 180 -18.34 -11.35 -13.03
N ALA A 181 -19.31 -10.96 -12.18
CA ALA A 181 -19.25 -11.21 -10.75
C ALA A 181 -20.12 -12.42 -10.39
N LYS A 182 -19.58 -13.36 -9.62
CA LYS A 182 -20.33 -14.53 -9.13
C LYS A 182 -20.09 -14.73 -7.64
N LEU A 183 -21.14 -15.09 -6.91
CA LEU A 183 -20.97 -15.57 -5.55
C LEU A 183 -20.17 -16.87 -5.58
N ARG A 184 -19.13 -16.96 -4.76
CA ARG A 184 -18.43 -18.22 -4.54
C ARG A 184 -19.35 -19.17 -3.78
N VAL A 185 -19.50 -20.37 -4.32
CA VAL A 185 -20.23 -21.45 -3.68
C VAL A 185 -19.28 -22.51 -3.14
N SER A 186 -19.63 -23.11 -2.01
CA SER A 186 -18.90 -24.23 -1.45
C SER A 186 -19.10 -25.48 -2.33
N ALA A 187 -18.04 -26.26 -2.50
CA ALA A 187 -18.06 -27.46 -3.33
C ALA A 187 -18.82 -28.63 -2.68
N GLU A 188 -19.03 -28.59 -1.36
CA GLU A 188 -19.63 -29.70 -0.60
C GLU A 188 -21.16 -29.65 -0.63
N ASP A 189 -21.73 -28.47 -0.44
CA ASP A 189 -23.17 -28.24 -0.25
C ASP A 189 -23.79 -27.32 -1.32
N GLY A 190 -22.98 -26.63 -2.12
CA GLY A 190 -23.45 -25.69 -3.15
C GLY A 190 -23.98 -24.37 -2.57
N GLU A 191 -23.87 -24.18 -1.26
CA GLU A 191 -24.29 -22.97 -0.56
C GLU A 191 -23.22 -21.88 -0.67
N ALA A 192 -23.54 -20.67 -0.20
CA ALA A 192 -22.60 -19.55 -0.18
C ALA A 192 -21.33 -19.92 0.60
N TYR A 193 -20.16 -19.77 -0.01
CA TYR A 193 -18.89 -19.99 0.69
C TYR A 193 -18.69 -18.95 1.79
N VAL A 194 -18.41 -19.43 3.00
CA VAL A 194 -18.17 -18.60 4.19
C VAL A 194 -16.68 -18.64 4.52
N THR A 195 -16.07 -17.46 4.61
CA THR A 195 -14.66 -17.30 5.00
C THR A 195 -14.46 -17.59 6.48
N ASP A 196 -13.18 -17.74 6.86
CA ASP A 196 -12.73 -17.81 8.26
C ASP A 196 -13.23 -16.63 9.15
N ASN A 197 -13.66 -15.52 8.53
CA ASN A 197 -14.14 -14.31 9.23
C ASN A 197 -15.67 -14.14 9.15
N GLY A 198 -16.41 -15.14 8.64
CA GLY A 198 -17.87 -15.08 8.54
C GLY A 198 -18.41 -14.28 7.35
N ASN A 199 -17.54 -13.87 6.43
CA ASN A 199 -17.90 -13.10 5.23
C ASN A 199 -18.12 -14.00 4.01
N PHE A 200 -18.72 -13.45 2.95
CA PHE A 200 -18.86 -14.11 1.65
C PHE A 200 -17.75 -13.66 0.69
N ILE A 201 -17.56 -14.42 -0.39
CA ILE A 201 -16.65 -14.04 -1.47
C ILE A 201 -17.44 -13.87 -2.78
N ILE A 202 -17.20 -12.76 -3.46
CA ILE A 202 -17.57 -12.55 -4.86
C ILE A 202 -16.33 -12.76 -5.72
N ASP A 203 -16.40 -13.74 -6.62
CA ASP A 203 -15.39 -13.99 -7.63
C ASP A 203 -15.65 -13.13 -8.86
N LEU A 204 -14.69 -12.27 -9.17
CA LEU A 204 -14.68 -11.43 -10.37
C LEU A 204 -13.87 -12.13 -11.46
N TYR A 205 -14.44 -12.23 -12.66
CA TYR A 205 -13.81 -12.84 -13.84
C TYR A 205 -13.66 -11.78 -14.91
N PHE A 206 -12.42 -11.55 -15.37
CA PHE A 206 -12.12 -10.50 -16.34
C PHE A 206 -11.84 -11.09 -17.73
N LYS A 207 -12.23 -10.34 -18.77
CA LYS A 207 -11.92 -10.67 -20.18
C LYS A 207 -10.81 -9.80 -20.76
N LYS A 208 -10.54 -8.66 -20.12
CA LYS A 208 -9.54 -7.67 -20.50
C LYS A 208 -8.83 -7.18 -19.24
N ASP A 209 -7.75 -6.43 -19.46
CA ASP A 209 -7.01 -5.75 -18.41
C ASP A 209 -7.93 -4.86 -17.53
N ILE A 210 -7.61 -4.82 -16.24
CA ILE A 210 -8.28 -4.03 -15.19
C ILE A 210 -7.76 -2.57 -15.23
N GLY A 211 -6.57 -2.34 -15.80
CA GLY A 211 -5.96 -1.02 -15.89
C GLY A 211 -5.15 -0.66 -14.64
N ASP A 212 -5.38 0.51 -14.04
CA ASP A 212 -4.65 0.93 -12.84
C ASP A 212 -5.11 0.11 -11.61
N LEU A 213 -4.32 -0.92 -11.28
CA LEU A 213 -4.60 -1.84 -10.17
C LEU A 213 -4.78 -1.13 -8.82
N LYS A 214 -4.05 -0.04 -8.56
CA LYS A 214 -4.16 0.70 -7.29
C LYS A 214 -5.47 1.45 -7.23
N ALA A 215 -5.83 2.14 -8.32
CA ALA A 215 -7.11 2.83 -8.42
C ALA A 215 -8.28 1.84 -8.34
N ALA A 216 -8.17 0.68 -8.98
CA ALA A 216 -9.15 -0.40 -8.91
C ALA A 216 -9.31 -0.95 -7.49
N GLY A 217 -8.20 -1.21 -6.80
CA GLY A 217 -8.20 -1.67 -5.40
C GLY A 217 -8.85 -0.66 -4.47
N ASP A 218 -8.43 0.60 -4.55
CA ASP A 218 -9.00 1.70 -3.76
C ASP A 218 -10.51 1.89 -4.04
N ALA A 219 -10.94 1.74 -5.30
CA ALA A 219 -12.34 1.84 -5.68
C ALA A 219 -13.18 0.71 -5.07
N MET A 220 -12.67 -0.54 -5.09
CA MET A 220 -13.33 -1.67 -4.45
C MET A 220 -13.44 -1.48 -2.93
N LEU A 221 -12.35 -1.07 -2.26
CA LEU A 221 -12.35 -0.86 -0.82
C LEU A 221 -13.28 0.29 -0.36
N ARG A 222 -13.54 1.27 -1.24
CA ARG A 222 -14.50 2.36 -0.96
C ARG A 222 -15.96 1.92 -1.07
N LEU A 223 -16.25 0.76 -1.68
CA LEU A 223 -17.61 0.26 -1.79
C LEU A 223 -18.05 -0.32 -0.45
N ALA A 224 -19.04 0.32 0.18
CA ALA A 224 -19.58 -0.14 1.46
C ALA A 224 -20.07 -1.60 1.36
N GLY A 225 -19.57 -2.43 2.27
CA GLY A 225 -19.83 -3.87 2.31
C GLY A 225 -18.69 -4.72 1.73
N VAL A 226 -17.74 -4.13 1.00
CA VAL A 226 -16.46 -4.78 0.70
C VAL A 226 -15.59 -4.76 1.95
N VAL A 227 -15.03 -5.92 2.30
CA VAL A 227 -14.08 -6.08 3.41
C VAL A 227 -12.66 -5.98 2.88
N GLU A 228 -12.32 -6.76 1.86
CA GLU A 228 -10.99 -6.79 1.25
C GLU A 228 -11.03 -7.46 -0.15
N HIS A 229 -9.99 -7.32 -0.96
CA HIS A 229 -9.89 -7.91 -2.30
C HIS A 229 -8.62 -8.74 -2.52
N GLY A 230 -8.65 -9.64 -3.50
CA GLY A 230 -7.57 -10.57 -3.82
C GLY A 230 -6.36 -9.97 -4.53
N MET A 231 -6.35 -8.69 -4.86
CA MET A 231 -5.18 -8.02 -5.43
C MET A 231 -4.16 -7.62 -4.35
N PHE A 232 -2.95 -8.17 -4.43
CA PHE A 232 -1.83 -7.91 -3.53
C PHE A 232 -0.77 -7.12 -4.31
N ILE A 233 -0.88 -5.80 -4.22
CA ILE A 233 -0.14 -4.85 -5.05
C ILE A 233 1.06 -4.33 -4.26
N ASP A 234 2.25 -4.34 -4.85
CA ASP A 234 3.49 -3.86 -4.22
C ASP A 234 3.88 -4.54 -2.89
N MET A 235 3.36 -5.74 -2.60
CA MET A 235 3.66 -6.47 -1.36
C MET A 235 4.84 -7.45 -1.50
N ALA A 236 4.90 -8.18 -2.62
CA ALA A 236 5.90 -9.22 -2.83
C ALA A 236 7.32 -8.64 -2.88
N THR A 237 8.24 -9.23 -2.11
CA THR A 237 9.66 -8.82 -2.09
C THR A 237 10.56 -9.78 -2.84
N THR A 238 10.19 -11.06 -2.87
CA THR A 238 10.93 -12.12 -3.56
C THR A 238 9.90 -13.06 -4.19
N LEU A 239 10.12 -13.43 -5.44
CA LEU A 239 9.33 -14.40 -6.19
C LEU A 239 10.21 -15.59 -6.51
N ILE A 240 9.74 -16.79 -6.21
CA ILE A 240 10.37 -18.06 -6.57
C ILE A 240 9.41 -18.79 -7.50
N VAL A 241 9.87 -19.04 -8.72
CA VAL A 241 9.11 -19.74 -9.75
C VAL A 241 9.79 -21.07 -10.04
N ALA A 242 9.08 -22.18 -9.85
CA ALA A 242 9.51 -23.49 -10.33
C ALA A 242 8.88 -23.77 -11.71
N GLY A 243 9.71 -24.11 -12.69
CA GLY A 243 9.27 -24.58 -14.00
C GLY A 243 10.08 -25.79 -14.45
N GLU A 244 9.78 -26.31 -15.64
CA GLU A 244 10.45 -27.49 -16.19
C GLU A 244 11.97 -27.31 -16.35
N MET A 245 12.41 -26.07 -16.61
CA MET A 245 13.82 -25.69 -16.78
C MET A 245 14.54 -25.43 -15.44
N GLY A 246 13.86 -25.58 -14.31
CA GLY A 246 14.41 -25.36 -12.97
C GLY A 246 13.77 -24.18 -12.21
N VAL A 247 14.46 -23.70 -11.17
CA VAL A 247 13.95 -22.65 -10.28
C VAL A 247 14.52 -21.29 -10.68
N ARG A 248 13.63 -20.33 -10.93
CA ARG A 248 13.96 -18.92 -11.16
C ARG A 248 13.58 -18.09 -9.93
N MET A 249 14.38 -17.08 -9.64
CA MET A 249 14.15 -16.17 -8.52
C MET A 249 14.18 -14.72 -8.98
N GLY A 250 13.13 -13.96 -8.66
CA GLY A 250 13.04 -12.52 -8.83
C GLY A 250 13.07 -11.82 -7.48
N MET A 251 13.74 -10.66 -7.40
CA MET A 251 13.74 -9.83 -6.20
C MET A 251 13.37 -8.39 -6.56
N LYS A 252 12.46 -7.79 -5.78
CA LYS A 252 12.19 -6.35 -5.84
C LYS A 252 13.13 -5.60 -4.91
N ALA A 253 13.80 -4.57 -5.42
CA ALA A 253 14.54 -3.63 -4.58
C ALA A 253 13.55 -2.82 -3.73
N LYS A 254 13.66 -2.87 -2.40
CA LYS A 254 12.82 -2.05 -1.50
C LYS A 254 12.97 -0.56 -1.85
N LYS A 255 11.92 0.07 -2.40
CA LYS A 255 11.69 1.50 -2.13
C LYS A 255 11.39 1.60 -0.64
N SER A 256 12.34 2.15 0.12
CA SER A 256 12.35 2.13 1.58
C SER A 256 11.05 2.66 2.23
N MET A 257 10.15 1.76 2.64
CA MET A 257 9.02 2.10 3.53
C MET A 257 9.44 2.34 5.00
N MET A 258 10.71 2.09 5.37
CA MET A 258 11.21 2.23 6.76
C MET A 258 11.81 3.60 7.13
N LYS A 259 11.74 4.64 6.28
CA LYS A 259 12.27 5.98 6.64
C LYS A 259 11.35 6.83 7.54
N LYS A 260 10.11 6.41 7.81
CA LYS A 260 9.19 7.15 8.69
C LYS A 260 9.14 6.64 10.14
N ALA A 261 9.56 5.41 10.43
CA ALA A 261 9.50 4.85 11.79
C ALA A 261 10.69 5.24 12.70
N LYS A 262 11.85 5.63 12.13
CA LYS A 262 13.07 5.91 12.93
C LYS A 262 13.24 7.36 13.41
N LYS A 263 12.33 8.28 13.08
CA LYS A 263 12.45 9.71 13.47
C LYS A 263 11.64 10.11 14.71
N GLY A 264 10.98 9.17 15.37
CA GLY A 264 10.13 9.41 16.55
C GLY A 264 10.67 8.87 17.89
N SER A 265 11.84 8.22 17.91
CA SER A 265 12.35 7.52 19.11
C SER A 265 13.62 8.15 19.69
N SER A 266 13.62 9.47 19.86
CA SER A 266 14.68 10.14 20.61
C SER A 266 14.14 11.37 21.33
N GLN A 267 13.35 11.15 22.39
CA GLN A 267 13.22 11.98 23.58
C GLN A 267 11.95 11.57 24.35
N LEU A 268 12.04 10.48 25.11
CA LEU A 268 11.14 10.22 26.24
C LEU A 268 11.97 9.53 27.32
N THR A 269 12.75 10.34 28.04
CA THR A 269 13.26 10.01 29.37
C THR A 269 12.60 10.97 30.35
N ALA A 270 11.58 10.52 31.05
CA ALA A 270 11.07 11.20 32.24
C ALA A 270 10.37 10.20 33.18
N SER A 271 11.10 9.85 34.24
CA SER A 271 10.66 9.60 35.61
C SER A 271 9.33 8.88 35.86
N VAL A 272 9.48 7.62 36.27
CA VAL A 272 8.54 6.86 37.10
C VAL A 272 8.22 7.63 38.39
N ARG A 273 6.95 7.83 38.70
CA ARG A 273 6.47 8.01 40.08
C ARG A 273 5.59 6.83 40.45
N LYS A 274 5.91 6.27 41.62
CA LYS A 274 5.23 5.20 42.34
C LYS A 274 4.06 5.75 43.16
N ASP A 275 3.22 4.82 43.60
CA ASP A 275 2.21 4.87 44.66
C ASP A 275 0.83 5.41 44.18
N GLU A 276 -0.32 4.78 44.46
CA GLU A 276 -0.68 3.72 45.41
C GLU A 276 -2.02 3.07 44.98
N ALA A 277 -2.27 1.85 45.45
CA ALA A 277 -3.46 1.06 45.20
C ALA A 277 -4.65 1.48 46.08
N ALA A 278 -5.89 1.36 45.56
CA ALA A 278 -7.09 1.10 46.35
C ALA A 278 -8.21 0.54 45.46
N ASP A 279 -8.34 -0.78 45.52
CA ASP A 279 -9.54 -1.58 45.82
C ASP A 279 -10.92 -1.33 45.19
N PHE A 280 -11.51 -2.48 44.89
CA PHE A 280 -12.73 -2.82 44.18
C PHE A 280 -14.01 -2.62 45.05
N LEU A 281 -15.14 -2.26 44.37
CA LEU A 281 -16.59 -2.50 44.63
C LEU A 281 -17.44 -1.37 45.29
N PRO A 282 -18.80 -1.36 45.14
CA PRO A 282 -19.68 -1.78 44.02
C PRO A 282 -20.77 -0.70 43.65
N LEU A 283 -21.57 -1.01 42.64
CA LEU A 283 -22.76 -0.28 42.16
C LEU A 283 -23.81 0.00 43.25
N GLU A 284 -24.07 1.27 43.58
CA GLU A 284 -25.39 1.78 44.03
C GLU A 284 -25.58 3.24 43.60
N GLY A 285 -26.77 3.55 43.06
CA GLY A 285 -27.14 4.87 42.55
C GLY A 285 -27.43 5.87 43.68
N GLY A 286 -26.72 7.00 43.65
CA GLY A 286 -26.97 8.19 44.49
C GLY A 286 -27.25 9.44 43.63
N PRO A 287 -27.91 10.47 44.20
CA PRO A 287 -28.61 11.50 43.44
C PRO A 287 -27.68 12.51 42.73
N ALA A 288 -28.20 13.08 41.63
CA ALA A 288 -27.49 13.99 40.75
C ALA A 288 -26.70 15.08 41.50
N ARG A 289 -25.38 15.06 41.34
CA ARG A 289 -24.48 16.13 41.81
C ARG A 289 -24.80 17.39 41.01
N LYS A 290 -25.30 18.44 41.69
CA LYS A 290 -25.32 19.81 41.17
C LYS A 290 -23.90 20.19 40.77
N LEU A 291 -23.68 20.41 39.47
CA LEU A 291 -22.45 21.01 38.97
C LEU A 291 -22.32 22.41 39.56
N ALA A 292 -21.19 22.64 40.25
CA ALA A 292 -20.83 23.95 40.76
C ALA A 292 -20.67 24.93 39.59
N ILE A 293 -21.26 26.11 39.74
CA ILE A 293 -21.05 27.27 38.88
C ILE A 293 -19.56 27.60 38.94
N ILE A 294 -18.84 27.41 37.84
CA ILE A 294 -17.47 27.87 37.70
C ILE A 294 -17.53 29.31 37.19
N GLU A 295 -17.00 30.22 38.01
CA GLU A 295 -16.92 31.64 37.77
C GLU A 295 -16.08 31.98 36.52
N ASN A 296 -16.53 33.03 35.84
CA ASN A 296 -15.95 33.62 34.64
C ASN A 296 -14.44 33.90 34.79
N SER A 297 -13.63 33.16 34.05
CA SER A 297 -12.34 33.66 33.55
C SER A 297 -12.54 34.09 32.10
N GLU A 298 -12.16 35.32 31.78
CA GLU A 298 -12.26 35.93 30.45
C GLU A 298 -11.51 35.14 29.37
N ASN A 299 -12.09 34.05 28.85
CA ASN A 299 -11.54 33.33 27.72
C ASN A 299 -12.06 33.94 26.42
N LYS A 300 -11.44 35.05 26.02
CA LYS A 300 -11.64 35.70 24.72
C LYS A 300 -10.93 34.89 23.63
N GLY A 301 -11.35 33.65 23.37
CA GLY A 301 -10.81 32.83 22.29
C GLY A 301 -11.92 32.12 21.54
N SER A 302 -12.50 32.76 20.52
CA SER A 302 -13.55 32.15 19.69
C SER A 302 -12.99 31.38 18.47
N VAL A 303 -11.67 31.42 18.26
CA VAL A 303 -11.02 30.85 17.08
C VAL A 303 -10.37 29.51 17.43
N VAL A 304 -10.74 28.49 16.67
CA VAL A 304 -10.24 27.13 16.79
C VAL A 304 -9.32 26.83 15.61
N TYR A 305 -8.13 26.30 15.92
CA TYR A 305 -7.23 25.68 14.96
C TYR A 305 -7.66 24.23 14.74
N ILE A 306 -7.74 23.80 13.47
CA ILE A 306 -7.97 22.42 13.10
C ILE A 306 -6.83 21.98 12.17
N GLY A 307 -6.05 21.00 12.60
CA GLY A 307 -4.98 20.38 11.83
C GLY A 307 -5.29 18.93 11.46
N ARG A 308 -4.52 18.39 10.50
CA ARG A 308 -4.66 17.02 9.97
C ARG A 308 -6.03 16.76 9.35
N ILE A 309 -6.58 17.78 8.69
CA ILE A 309 -7.87 17.71 8.01
C ILE A 309 -7.78 16.71 6.84
N PRO A 310 -8.67 15.71 6.74
CA PRO A 310 -8.65 14.74 5.65
C PRO A 310 -9.00 15.38 4.30
N HIS A 311 -8.51 14.76 3.22
CA HIS A 311 -8.83 15.21 1.86
C HIS A 311 -10.32 14.94 1.55
N GLY A 312 -11.05 15.98 1.15
CA GLY A 312 -12.50 15.88 0.89
C GLY A 312 -13.35 16.47 2.02
N PHE A 313 -12.78 16.71 3.20
CA PHE A 313 -13.43 17.48 4.26
C PHE A 313 -13.01 18.94 4.12
N TYR A 314 -13.73 19.69 3.26
CA TYR A 314 -13.41 21.07 2.93
C TYR A 314 -14.42 22.05 3.54
N ASP A 315 -14.47 23.30 3.06
CA ASP A 315 -15.16 24.39 3.74
C ASP A 315 -16.66 24.08 3.94
N ASN A 316 -17.32 23.50 2.93
CA ASN A 316 -18.74 23.14 3.00
C ASN A 316 -19.01 21.97 3.96
N GLU A 317 -18.18 20.92 3.88
CA GLU A 317 -18.33 19.73 4.73
C GLU A 317 -17.98 20.05 6.19
N MET A 318 -16.97 20.89 6.43
CA MET A 318 -16.65 21.42 7.75
C MET A 318 -17.77 22.28 8.28
N GLU A 319 -18.36 23.16 7.47
CA GLU A 319 -19.49 23.99 7.90
C GLU A 319 -20.66 23.11 8.31
N ALA A 320 -21.05 22.15 7.48
CA ALA A 320 -22.14 21.22 7.77
C ALA A 320 -21.88 20.41 9.05
N PHE A 321 -20.65 19.92 9.24
CA PHE A 321 -20.29 19.14 10.41
C PHE A 321 -20.23 20.00 11.67
N PHE A 322 -19.52 21.13 11.68
CA PHE A 322 -19.31 21.92 12.89
C PHE A 322 -20.54 22.76 13.29
N LYS A 323 -21.50 22.95 12.37
CA LYS A 323 -22.78 23.61 12.67
C LYS A 323 -23.58 22.88 13.75
N GLN A 324 -23.35 21.59 13.96
CA GLN A 324 -24.01 20.82 15.02
C GLN A 324 -23.59 21.25 16.44
N PHE A 325 -22.39 21.84 16.59
CA PHE A 325 -21.87 22.30 17.88
C PHE A 325 -22.26 23.75 18.18
N GLY A 326 -22.52 24.55 17.14
CA GLY A 326 -22.97 25.93 17.28
C GLY A 326 -22.85 26.74 16.00
N GLU A 327 -23.26 27.99 16.07
CA GLU A 327 -23.20 28.91 14.93
C GLU A 327 -21.75 29.30 14.60
N ILE A 328 -21.40 29.16 13.32
CA ILE A 328 -20.08 29.45 12.78
C ILE A 328 -20.11 30.82 12.10
N LYS A 329 -19.19 31.72 12.47
CA LYS A 329 -19.03 33.02 11.81
C LYS A 329 -18.20 32.94 10.55
N ARG A 330 -17.05 32.24 10.62
CA ARG A 330 -16.06 32.20 9.52
C ARG A 330 -15.31 30.87 9.54
N ILE A 331 -15.05 30.35 8.34
CA ILE A 331 -14.21 29.17 8.12
C ILE A 331 -13.11 29.54 7.14
N ARG A 332 -11.89 29.05 7.39
CA ARG A 332 -10.80 29.19 6.43
C ARG A 332 -9.89 27.99 6.45
N ILE A 333 -9.84 27.28 5.32
CA ILE A 333 -8.81 26.26 5.09
C ILE A 333 -7.56 26.89 4.48
N ALA A 334 -6.39 26.51 4.98
CA ALA A 334 -5.14 26.88 4.37
C ALA A 334 -4.92 26.07 3.09
N ARG A 335 -4.82 26.74 1.95
CA ARG A 335 -4.58 26.13 0.63
C ARG A 335 -3.24 26.59 0.04
N ASN A 336 -2.66 25.80 -0.84
CA ASN A 336 -1.49 26.20 -1.61
C ASN A 336 -1.88 27.26 -2.64
N ARG A 337 -1.21 28.43 -2.62
CA ARG A 337 -1.51 29.55 -3.53
C ARG A 337 -1.34 29.20 -5.02
N LYS A 338 -0.49 28.22 -5.35
CA LYS A 338 -0.20 27.82 -6.74
C LYS A 338 -1.07 26.67 -7.25
N THR A 339 -1.52 25.77 -6.39
CA THR A 339 -2.23 24.54 -6.79
C THR A 339 -3.66 24.48 -6.28
N GLY A 340 -4.06 25.35 -5.36
CA GLY A 340 -5.38 25.36 -4.74
C GLY A 340 -5.65 24.19 -3.79
N LYS A 341 -4.78 23.18 -3.76
CA LYS A 341 -4.89 22.02 -2.87
C LYS A 341 -4.80 22.45 -1.41
N SER A 342 -5.57 21.78 -0.55
CA SER A 342 -5.52 21.96 0.90
C SER A 342 -4.14 21.64 1.46
N LYS A 343 -3.74 22.38 2.50
CA LYS A 343 -2.57 22.09 3.33
C LYS A 343 -2.94 21.24 4.55
N HIS A 344 -4.18 20.76 4.63
CA HIS A 344 -4.70 19.90 5.70
C HIS A 344 -4.73 20.58 7.08
N PHE A 345 -4.88 21.91 7.11
CA PHE A 345 -5.18 22.66 8.32
C PHE A 345 -6.04 23.89 8.00
N GLY A 346 -6.77 24.38 9.00
CA GLY A 346 -7.70 25.48 8.87
C GLY A 346 -8.00 26.15 10.20
N PHE A 347 -8.78 27.22 10.12
CA PHE A 347 -9.22 28.04 11.24
C PHE A 347 -10.73 28.21 11.19
N LEU A 348 -11.35 28.12 12.35
CA LEU A 348 -12.79 28.18 12.54
C LEU A 348 -13.11 29.23 13.60
N GLU A 349 -14.00 30.17 13.32
CA GLU A 349 -14.46 31.18 14.28
C GLU A 349 -15.91 30.89 14.66
N PHE A 350 -16.14 30.51 15.92
CA PHE A 350 -17.48 30.29 16.46
C PHE A 350 -18.09 31.59 16.98
N ALA A 351 -19.43 31.67 17.00
CA ALA A 351 -20.13 32.79 17.60
C ALA A 351 -19.95 32.85 19.13
N SER A 352 -19.95 31.68 19.79
CA SER A 352 -19.76 31.53 21.23
C SER A 352 -18.36 30.98 21.58
N PRO A 353 -17.65 31.58 22.56
CA PRO A 353 -16.34 31.08 23.02
C PRO A 353 -16.44 29.76 23.79
N GLU A 354 -17.58 29.48 24.43
CA GLU A 354 -17.80 28.23 25.17
C GLU A 354 -17.85 27.03 24.22
N VAL A 355 -18.52 27.19 23.08
CA VAL A 355 -18.58 26.17 22.01
C VAL A 355 -17.18 25.89 21.47
N ALA A 356 -16.36 26.92 21.27
CA ALA A 356 -14.99 26.76 20.79
C ALA A 356 -14.13 25.91 21.75
N LYS A 357 -14.32 26.07 23.07
CA LYS A 357 -13.65 25.27 24.10
C LYS A 357 -14.10 23.80 24.06
N ILE A 358 -15.41 23.57 24.03
CA ILE A 358 -15.99 22.22 23.97
C ILE A 358 -15.50 21.49 22.71
N VAL A 359 -15.54 22.17 21.55
CA VAL A 359 -15.04 21.59 20.29
C VAL A 359 -13.55 21.27 20.37
N ALA A 360 -12.74 22.15 20.98
CA ALA A 360 -11.32 21.88 21.15
C ALA A 360 -11.04 20.66 22.05
N GLU A 361 -11.80 20.46 23.13
CA GLU A 361 -11.62 19.33 24.05
C GLU A 361 -12.16 18.02 23.46
N THR A 362 -13.34 18.05 22.84
CA THR A 362 -14.02 16.86 22.32
C THR A 362 -13.46 16.36 20.99
N MET A 363 -13.01 17.27 20.12
CA MET A 363 -12.54 16.92 18.78
C MET A 363 -11.03 16.76 18.66
N HIS A 364 -10.29 17.02 19.74
CA HIS A 364 -8.86 16.72 19.75
C HIS A 364 -8.64 15.20 19.71
N ASN A 365 -7.86 14.73 18.74
CA ASN A 365 -7.66 13.31 18.45
C ASN A 365 -8.93 12.56 18.04
N TYR A 366 -9.94 13.25 17.51
CA TYR A 366 -11.08 12.59 16.90
C TYR A 366 -10.66 11.93 15.57
N LEU A 367 -10.99 10.65 15.40
CA LEU A 367 -10.67 9.89 14.19
C LEU A 367 -11.69 10.22 13.09
N LEU A 368 -11.23 10.90 12.04
CA LEU A 368 -12.05 11.25 10.89
C LEU A 368 -11.34 10.86 9.59
N PHE A 369 -11.94 9.96 8.80
CA PHE A 369 -11.39 9.44 7.54
C PHE A 369 -9.91 9.04 7.66
N GLU A 370 -9.57 8.23 8.67
CA GLU A 370 -8.20 7.75 9.00
C GLU A 370 -7.24 8.81 9.59
N HIS A 371 -7.68 10.07 9.71
CA HIS A 371 -6.90 11.14 10.30
C HIS A 371 -7.38 11.48 11.71
N LEU A 372 -6.47 11.41 12.68
CA LEU A 372 -6.70 11.99 14.01
C LEU A 372 -6.61 13.51 13.90
N LEU A 373 -7.75 14.19 14.05
CA LEU A 373 -7.83 15.64 13.98
C LEU A 373 -7.06 16.27 15.13
N GLN A 374 -6.28 17.31 14.82
CA GLN A 374 -5.60 18.11 15.84
C GLN A 374 -6.38 19.40 16.04
N VAL A 375 -7.24 19.44 17.04
CA VAL A 375 -8.05 20.63 17.35
C VAL A 375 -7.44 21.34 18.56
N GLN A 376 -7.24 22.66 18.46
CA GLN A 376 -6.68 23.48 19.53
C GLN A 376 -7.35 24.85 19.58
N LEU A 377 -7.63 25.34 20.79
CA LEU A 377 -8.14 26.69 21.00
C LEU A 377 -7.00 27.71 20.81
N ILE A 378 -7.22 28.74 20.00
CA ILE A 378 -6.27 29.85 19.83
C ILE A 378 -6.74 31.03 20.69
N PRO A 379 -5.91 31.53 21.62
CA PRO A 379 -6.17 32.79 22.31
C PRO A 379 -6.27 33.96 21.32
N SER A 380 -7.20 34.91 21.52
CA SER A 380 -7.40 36.01 20.54
C SER A 380 -6.16 36.85 20.30
N GLU A 381 -5.23 36.94 21.25
CA GLU A 381 -3.98 37.70 21.10
C GLU A 381 -3.05 37.11 20.04
N ARG A 382 -3.15 35.80 19.78
CA ARG A 382 -2.33 35.09 18.80
C ARG A 382 -2.98 35.05 17.41
N VAL A 383 -4.19 35.57 17.26
CA VAL A 383 -4.90 35.61 15.98
C VAL A 383 -4.39 36.79 15.15
N HIS A 384 -3.64 36.48 14.09
CA HIS A 384 -3.10 37.53 13.22
C HIS A 384 -4.22 38.27 12.46
N PRO A 385 -4.24 39.62 12.38
CA PRO A 385 -5.32 40.38 11.75
C PRO A 385 -5.64 40.02 10.29
N LYS A 386 -4.63 39.55 9.53
CA LYS A 386 -4.77 39.09 8.13
C LYS A 386 -5.31 37.66 7.99
N LEU A 387 -5.66 36.97 9.08
CA LEU A 387 -6.15 35.59 9.06
C LEU A 387 -7.43 35.42 8.24
N TRP A 388 -8.26 36.46 8.12
CA TRP A 388 -9.52 36.37 7.38
C TRP A 388 -9.47 37.09 6.02
N LYS A 389 -8.29 37.53 5.58
CA LYS A 389 -8.14 38.22 4.29
C LYS A 389 -8.29 37.22 3.14
N GLY A 390 -9.38 37.36 2.38
CA GLY A 390 -9.63 36.57 1.17
C GLY A 390 -10.38 35.25 1.39
N VAL A 391 -11.12 35.12 2.50
CA VAL A 391 -11.94 33.93 2.82
C VAL A 391 -12.95 33.59 1.71
N ASN A 392 -13.55 34.60 1.09
CA ASN A 392 -14.53 34.41 0.02
C ASN A 392 -13.94 34.44 -1.40
N ARG A 393 -12.61 34.27 -1.56
CA ARG A 393 -11.99 34.23 -2.89
C ARG A 393 -11.88 32.79 -3.36
N PHE A 394 -12.60 32.48 -4.44
CA PHE A 394 -12.42 31.21 -5.15
C PHE A 394 -11.00 31.11 -5.71
N TYR A 395 -10.41 29.92 -5.58
CA TYR A 395 -9.14 29.63 -6.21
C TYR A 395 -9.32 29.57 -7.73
N LYS A 396 -8.55 30.38 -8.45
CA LYS A 396 -8.42 30.27 -9.91
C LYS A 396 -7.14 29.47 -10.21
N PRO A 397 -7.24 28.28 -10.84
CA PRO A 397 -6.08 27.53 -11.29
C PRO A 397 -5.13 28.38 -12.15
N LEU A 398 -3.83 28.25 -11.93
CA LEU A 398 -2.83 28.79 -12.84
C LEU A 398 -2.84 27.94 -14.12
N ASP A 399 -2.87 28.60 -15.27
CA ASP A 399 -2.75 27.94 -16.56
C ASP A 399 -1.29 27.51 -16.79
N TRP A 400 -0.97 26.30 -16.33
CA TRP A 400 0.35 25.70 -16.47
C TRP A 400 0.74 25.49 -17.92
N VAL A 401 -0.23 25.23 -18.80
CA VAL A 401 0.00 25.04 -20.23
C VAL A 401 0.49 26.37 -20.82
N GLN A 402 -0.19 27.47 -20.53
CA GLN A 402 0.23 28.80 -21.00
C GLN A 402 1.61 29.20 -20.44
N ILE A 403 1.89 28.90 -19.17
CA ILE A 403 3.19 29.19 -18.55
C ILE A 403 4.31 28.38 -19.22
N GLU A 404 4.11 27.09 -19.45
CA GLU A 404 5.12 26.22 -20.06
C GLU A 404 5.29 26.54 -21.55
N ARG A 405 4.21 26.88 -22.27
CA ARG A 405 4.27 27.41 -23.65
C ARG A 405 5.13 28.67 -23.70
N LYS A 406 4.91 29.64 -22.81
CA LYS A 406 5.74 30.86 -22.73
C LYS A 406 7.19 30.53 -22.45
N ARG A 407 7.47 29.58 -21.55
CA ARG A 407 8.83 29.13 -21.23
C ARG A 407 9.50 28.43 -22.41
N GLN A 408 8.76 27.60 -23.13
CA GLN A 408 9.24 26.87 -24.29
C GLN A 408 9.38 27.77 -25.51
N ASN A 409 8.56 28.79 -25.68
CA ASN A 409 8.69 29.76 -26.76
C ASN A 409 9.76 30.83 -26.48
N LYS A 410 10.08 31.09 -25.20
CA LYS A 410 11.12 32.06 -24.81
C LYS A 410 12.43 31.79 -25.55
N GLU A 411 12.90 32.78 -26.30
CA GLU A 411 14.18 32.70 -27.00
C GLU A 411 15.34 32.71 -26.01
N ARG A 412 16.40 31.96 -26.33
CA ARG A 412 17.58 31.88 -25.49
C ARG A 412 18.45 33.10 -25.73
N THR A 413 18.97 33.68 -24.65
CA THR A 413 20.00 34.71 -24.76
C THR A 413 21.33 34.13 -25.23
N PHE A 414 22.21 34.97 -25.77
CA PHE A 414 23.54 34.54 -26.24
C PHE A 414 24.38 33.88 -25.13
N GLU A 415 24.32 34.42 -23.91
CA GLU A 415 25.04 33.86 -22.76
C GLU A 415 24.52 32.48 -22.34
N GLU A 416 23.19 32.29 -22.34
CA GLU A 416 22.56 31.00 -22.03
C GLU A 416 22.87 29.96 -23.10
N HIS A 417 22.95 30.37 -24.37
CA HIS A 417 23.34 29.51 -25.48
C HIS A 417 24.82 29.10 -25.39
N ARG A 418 25.72 30.04 -25.06
CA ARG A 418 27.14 29.71 -24.85
C ARG A 418 27.32 28.70 -23.72
N LYS A 419 26.63 28.88 -22.58
CA LYS A 419 26.65 27.92 -21.46
C LYS A 419 26.15 26.53 -21.85
N LEU A 420 25.16 26.45 -22.73
CA LEU A 420 24.66 25.18 -23.26
C LEU A 420 25.71 24.49 -24.12
N VAL A 421 26.34 25.22 -25.06
CA VAL A 421 27.39 24.70 -25.95
C VAL A 421 28.58 24.19 -25.13
N ASP A 422 29.04 24.97 -24.15
CA ASP A 422 30.09 24.55 -23.22
C ASP A 422 29.74 23.25 -22.47
N GLY A 423 28.47 23.12 -22.07
CA GLY A 423 27.96 21.91 -21.42
C GLY A 423 27.86 20.69 -22.35
N ILE A 424 27.67 20.90 -23.66
CA ILE A 424 27.71 19.84 -24.67
C ILE A 424 29.16 19.38 -24.88
N LEU A 425 30.10 20.31 -25.05
CA LEU A 425 31.52 20.01 -25.24
C LEU A 425 32.11 19.25 -24.05
N LYS A 426 31.79 19.67 -22.82
CA LYS A 426 32.22 18.96 -21.59
C LYS A 426 31.67 17.53 -21.52
N ARG A 427 30.42 17.30 -21.94
CA ARG A 427 29.83 15.96 -21.98
C ARG A 427 30.46 15.09 -23.06
N ASP A 428 30.75 15.66 -24.22
CA ASP A 428 31.42 14.97 -25.31
C ASP A 428 32.85 14.55 -24.92
N GLN A 429 33.62 15.44 -24.31
CA GLN A 429 34.95 15.11 -23.77
C GLN A 429 34.91 13.96 -22.75
N LYS A 430 33.92 13.96 -21.84
CA LYS A 430 33.73 12.84 -20.89
C LYS A 430 33.36 11.55 -21.60
N ARG A 431 32.55 11.61 -22.65
CA ARG A 431 32.17 10.45 -23.46
C ARG A 431 33.39 9.87 -24.18
N ARG A 432 34.21 10.71 -24.83
CA ARG A 432 35.44 10.30 -25.52
C ARG A 432 36.41 9.57 -24.58
N LYS A 433 36.67 10.14 -23.40
CA LYS A 433 37.51 9.51 -22.37
C LYS A 433 36.98 8.14 -21.93
N LYS A 434 35.66 7.94 -21.87
CA LYS A 434 35.07 6.63 -21.55
C LYS A 434 35.26 5.61 -22.67
N ILE A 435 35.15 6.03 -23.93
CA ILE A 435 35.35 5.17 -25.10
C ILE A 435 36.81 4.74 -25.19
N GLU A 436 37.74 5.66 -24.93
CA GLU A 436 39.18 5.40 -24.88
C GLU A 436 39.54 4.41 -23.77
N VAL A 437 39.03 4.60 -22.55
CA VAL A 437 39.22 3.65 -21.43
C VAL A 437 38.63 2.27 -21.73
N ALA A 438 37.58 2.20 -22.54
CA ALA A 438 36.97 0.93 -22.96
C ALA A 438 37.74 0.22 -24.09
N GLY A 439 38.82 0.82 -24.62
CA GLY A 439 39.66 0.23 -25.67
C GLY A 439 38.98 0.13 -27.04
N ILE A 440 37.93 0.93 -27.26
CA ILE A 440 37.18 0.93 -28.53
C ILE A 440 37.83 1.93 -29.49
N ASP A 441 38.33 1.43 -30.62
CA ASP A 441 38.86 2.27 -31.70
C ASP A 441 37.70 2.91 -32.48
N TYR A 442 37.28 4.09 -32.02
CA TYR A 442 36.18 4.84 -32.64
C TYR A 442 36.49 6.34 -32.69
N GLU A 443 36.65 6.86 -33.89
CA GLU A 443 36.88 8.28 -34.13
C GLU A 443 35.55 9.05 -34.08
N CYS A 444 35.32 9.77 -32.98
CA CYS A 444 34.11 10.57 -32.82
C CYS A 444 34.18 11.85 -33.68
N PRO A 445 33.21 12.09 -34.59
CA PRO A 445 33.18 13.30 -35.39
C PRO A 445 33.10 14.56 -34.52
N GLN A 446 33.68 15.66 -34.99
CA GLN A 446 33.65 16.93 -34.27
C GLN A 446 32.21 17.48 -34.22
N ILE A 447 31.76 17.86 -33.03
CA ILE A 447 30.46 18.51 -32.87
C ILE A 447 30.61 19.96 -33.36
N VAL A 448 30.12 20.24 -34.56
CA VAL A 448 30.04 21.59 -35.11
C VAL A 448 28.78 22.25 -34.55
N GLY A 449 28.95 23.18 -33.61
CA GLY A 449 27.87 23.98 -33.04
C GLY A 449 28.01 25.45 -33.40
N SER A 450 26.92 26.11 -33.78
CA SER A 450 26.90 27.57 -34.00
C SER A 450 26.93 28.32 -32.66
N ASN A 451 27.69 29.41 -32.59
CA ASN A 451 27.73 30.29 -31.42
C ASN A 451 26.45 31.12 -31.24
N GLU A 452 25.58 31.14 -32.25
CA GLU A 452 24.30 31.84 -32.21
C GLU A 452 23.14 30.88 -31.91
N PRO A 453 22.15 31.32 -31.09
CA PRO A 453 20.96 30.54 -30.80
C PRO A 453 20.08 30.44 -32.04
N ALA A 454 19.96 29.23 -32.59
CA ALA A 454 19.03 28.96 -33.67
C ALA A 454 17.57 29.10 -33.20
N PRO A 455 16.64 29.52 -34.09
CA PRO A 455 15.22 29.57 -33.75
C PRO A 455 14.70 28.19 -33.37
N LYS A 456 13.81 28.13 -32.38
CA LYS A 456 13.20 26.88 -31.93
C LYS A 456 12.33 26.29 -33.05
N LYS A 457 12.56 25.00 -33.35
CA LYS A 457 11.84 24.25 -34.40
C LYS A 457 10.34 24.11 -34.16
N ILE A 458 9.92 24.16 -32.90
CA ILE A 458 8.52 24.05 -32.49
C ILE A 458 8.22 25.26 -31.63
N ARG A 459 7.25 26.07 -32.07
CA ARG A 459 6.62 27.14 -31.29
C ARG A 459 5.16 26.75 -31.09
N PHE A 460 4.66 26.95 -29.88
CA PHE A 460 3.25 26.70 -29.58
C PHE A 460 2.49 28.02 -29.72
N GLU A 461 1.37 28.02 -30.41
CA GLU A 461 0.49 29.19 -30.49
C GLU A 461 -0.18 29.45 -29.13
N ASP A 462 -0.59 30.71 -28.90
CA ASP A 462 -1.17 31.16 -27.63
C ASP A 462 -2.49 30.47 -27.30
#